data_AF-S5TH70-F1
#
_entry.id   AF-S5TH70-F1
#
_cell.length_a   1.000
_cell.length_b   1.000
_cell.length_c   1.000
_cell.angle_alpha   90.00
_cell.angle_beta   90.00
_cell.angle_gamma   90.00
#
_symmetry.space_group_name_H-M   'P 1'
#
loop_
_entity.id
_entity.type
_entity.pdbx_description
1 polymer ?
#
loop_
_entity_poly.entity_id
_entity_poly.type
_entity_poly.pdbx_seq_one_letter_code
_entity_poly.pdbx_strand_id
1 'polypeptide(L)'
;MSNQPPIPDNPWATQREPASGPTGSTGVIVVVTILATVVVILAAFAAYLIFGRGGGTETRAAETSATSAPPAVVETVVETVEETVTAAPATTAPTTTSSTTSPAPEVAGLTARGWTASPVTRCGGGESVRYAARDGAGSYITVCSSGNSMTYRSDIFGGTLEMPVDAGASAPSQGYFSVPAGQHRIVIDGDRLEVREGSSVVNSADFAFFYVM
;
A
#
# COMPACT_ATOMS: atom_id res chain seq x y z
N MET A 1 39.41 -51.83 26.44
CA MET A 1 40.18 -50.69 25.91
C MET A 1 39.39 -50.12 24.75
N SER A 2 38.49 -49.17 25.02
CA SER A 2 37.60 -48.60 24.00
C SER A 2 38.22 -47.31 23.47
N ASN A 3 38.63 -47.31 22.20
CA ASN A 3 39.11 -46.12 21.49
C ASN A 3 37.90 -45.31 21.00
N GLN A 4 37.75 -44.10 21.51
CA GLN A 4 36.79 -43.10 21.01
C GLN A 4 37.51 -42.15 20.05
N PRO A 5 36.96 -41.86 18.85
CA PRO A 5 37.57 -40.90 17.92
C PRO A 5 37.38 -39.44 18.41
N PRO A 6 38.26 -38.50 18.00
CA PRO A 6 38.19 -37.11 18.41
C PRO A 6 37.01 -36.36 17.77
N ILE A 7 36.40 -35.49 18.57
CA ILE A 7 35.33 -34.56 18.17
C ILE A 7 35.95 -33.41 17.35
N PRO A 8 35.38 -33.00 16.21
CA PRO A 8 35.89 -31.85 15.46
C PRO A 8 35.55 -30.52 16.16
N ASP A 9 36.54 -29.63 16.23
CA ASP A 9 36.42 -28.27 16.75
C ASP A 9 35.41 -27.45 15.94
N ASN A 10 34.46 -26.82 16.65
CA ASN A 10 33.42 -25.98 16.08
C ASN A 10 33.99 -24.56 15.80
N PRO A 11 34.03 -24.09 14.53
CA PRO A 11 34.62 -22.80 14.16
C PRO A 11 33.71 -21.58 14.41
N TRP A 12 32.55 -21.73 15.04
CA TRP A 12 31.62 -20.61 15.31
C TRP A 12 31.66 -20.09 16.75
N ALA A 13 32.55 -20.62 17.59
CA ALA A 13 32.78 -20.11 18.95
C ALA A 13 33.65 -18.84 18.93
N THR A 14 33.15 -17.73 18.38
CA THR A 14 33.66 -16.40 18.72
C THR A 14 32.58 -15.33 18.59
N GLN A 15 31.75 -15.26 19.62
CA GLN A 15 30.95 -14.10 19.96
C GLN A 15 31.90 -12.90 20.14
N ARG A 16 31.83 -11.89 19.26
CA ARG A 16 32.48 -10.59 19.48
C ARG A 16 31.42 -9.60 19.95
N GLU A 17 31.67 -9.03 21.11
CA GLU A 17 30.92 -7.92 21.71
C GLU A 17 30.74 -6.75 20.74
N PRO A 18 29.60 -6.02 20.78
CA PRO A 18 29.55 -4.70 20.20
C PRO A 18 30.33 -3.72 21.08
N ALA A 19 31.47 -3.26 20.56
CA ALA A 19 32.22 -2.13 21.10
C ALA A 19 31.33 -0.87 21.08
N SER A 20 31.02 -0.36 22.26
CA SER A 20 30.44 0.97 22.43
C SER A 20 31.57 2.00 22.36
N GLY A 21 31.64 2.76 21.27
CA GLY A 21 32.56 3.89 21.08
C GLY A 21 31.82 5.23 21.05
N PRO A 22 32.47 6.37 21.43
CA PRO A 22 31.77 7.54 21.96
C PRO A 22 31.45 8.67 20.95
N THR A 23 30.30 9.29 21.22
CA THR A 23 29.81 10.68 21.02
C THR A 23 30.40 11.59 19.93
N GLY A 24 29.52 12.05 19.02
CA GLY A 24 29.72 13.27 18.24
C GLY A 24 28.39 13.95 17.88
N SER A 25 28.02 15.00 18.63
CA SER A 25 27.21 16.19 18.27
C SER A 25 25.96 16.11 17.37
N THR A 26 25.33 14.95 17.14
CA THR A 26 24.05 14.88 16.41
C THR A 26 22.83 15.16 17.31
N GLY A 27 22.99 15.05 18.63
CA GLY A 27 21.88 15.25 19.59
C GLY A 27 21.40 16.70 19.71
N VAL A 28 22.31 17.67 19.62
CA VAL A 28 21.93 19.10 19.77
C VAL A 28 21.19 19.60 18.54
N ILE A 29 21.59 19.19 17.33
CA ILE A 29 20.90 19.59 16.10
C ILE A 29 19.49 18.98 16.06
N VAL A 30 19.32 17.71 16.46
CA VAL A 30 18.00 17.06 16.53
C VAL A 30 17.10 17.69 17.59
N VAL A 31 17.64 18.06 18.76
CA VAL A 31 16.84 18.74 19.80
C VAL A 31 16.43 20.14 19.36
N VAL A 32 17.30 20.90 18.69
CA VAL A 32 16.96 22.24 18.18
C VAL A 32 15.92 22.16 17.06
N THR A 33 16.02 21.19 16.13
CA THR A 33 15.02 21.03 15.07
C THR A 33 13.66 20.59 15.63
N ILE A 34 13.63 19.69 16.60
CA ILE A 34 12.38 19.31 17.29
C ILE A 34 11.77 20.53 17.98
N LEU A 35 12.56 21.31 18.73
CA LEU A 35 12.06 22.48 19.45
C LEU A 35 11.51 23.55 18.50
N ALA A 36 12.20 23.81 17.38
CA ALA A 36 11.73 24.75 16.36
C ALA A 36 10.42 24.30 15.71
N THR A 37 10.29 22.99 15.42
CA THR A 37 9.07 22.42 14.83
C THR A 37 7.88 22.55 15.78
N VAL A 38 8.08 22.30 17.08
CA VAL A 38 7.03 22.45 18.10
C VAL A 38 6.53 23.90 18.20
N VAL A 39 7.43 24.89 18.13
CA VAL A 39 7.04 26.32 18.16
C VAL A 39 6.18 26.69 16.96
N VAL A 40 6.50 26.21 15.76
CA VAL A 40 5.71 26.47 14.54
C VAL A 40 4.31 25.85 14.65
N ILE A 41 4.21 24.62 15.15
CA ILE A 41 2.93 23.93 15.34
C ILE A 41 2.05 24.68 16.34
N LEU A 42 2.62 25.14 17.47
CA LEU A 42 1.88 25.90 18.48
C LEU A 42 1.38 27.25 17.94
N ALA A 43 2.17 27.95 17.12
CA ALA A 43 1.76 29.19 16.49
C ALA A 43 0.60 28.97 15.48
N ALA A 44 0.69 27.94 14.66
CA ALA A 44 -0.38 27.57 13.72
C ALA A 44 -1.68 27.16 14.44
N PHE A 45 -1.56 26.40 15.53
CA PHE A 45 -2.71 25.99 16.34
C PHE A 45 -3.38 27.18 17.03
N ALA A 46 -2.61 28.12 17.58
CA ALA A 46 -3.15 29.35 18.15
C ALA A 46 -3.88 30.20 17.10
N ALA A 47 -3.30 30.34 15.90
CA ALA A 47 -3.95 31.03 14.78
C ALA A 47 -5.27 30.36 14.38
N TYR A 48 -5.30 29.03 14.30
CA TYR A 48 -6.52 28.27 14.00
C TYR A 48 -7.62 28.49 15.04
N LEU A 49 -7.29 28.57 16.33
CA LEU A 49 -8.29 28.84 17.36
C LEU A 49 -8.84 30.26 17.31
N ILE A 50 -8.02 31.25 16.92
CA ILE A 50 -8.43 32.65 16.83
C ILE A 50 -9.24 32.92 15.55
N PHE A 51 -8.83 32.37 14.41
CA PHE A 51 -9.46 32.65 13.11
C PHE A 51 -10.45 31.58 12.64
N GLY A 52 -10.37 30.34 13.15
CA GLY A 52 -11.17 29.21 12.67
C GLY A 52 -12.52 29.02 13.38
N ARG A 53 -12.85 29.81 14.41
CA ARG A 53 -14.12 29.68 15.16
C ARG A 53 -15.14 30.80 14.92
N GLY A 54 -14.97 31.67 13.92
CA GLY A 54 -15.86 32.82 13.70
C GLY A 54 -16.46 32.94 12.30
N GLY A 55 -17.75 32.61 12.18
CA GLY A 55 -18.64 32.96 11.05
C GLY A 55 -19.38 31.75 10.48
N GLY A 56 -20.67 31.48 10.68
CA GLY A 56 -21.79 32.33 11.11
C GLY A 56 -22.70 32.63 9.92
N THR A 57 -23.81 31.89 9.78
CA THR A 57 -25.15 32.43 9.47
C THR A 57 -26.22 31.37 9.70
N GLU A 58 -26.94 31.54 10.80
CA GLU A 58 -28.33 31.12 10.94
C GLU A 58 -29.20 31.87 9.92
N THR A 59 -30.16 31.17 9.31
CA THR A 59 -31.45 31.75 8.94
C THR A 59 -32.51 30.67 9.10
N ARG A 60 -33.42 30.92 10.04
CA ARG A 60 -34.62 30.14 10.36
C ARG A 60 -35.84 30.86 9.75
N ALA A 61 -36.85 30.03 9.46
CA ALA A 61 -38.25 30.33 9.08
C ALA A 61 -38.48 30.61 7.58
N ALA A 62 -39.50 30.06 6.92
CA ALA A 62 -40.83 29.74 7.44
C ALA A 62 -41.49 28.50 6.80
N GLU A 63 -42.33 27.82 7.59
CA GLU A 63 -43.47 27.02 7.14
C GLU A 63 -44.49 27.90 6.40
N THR A 64 -45.21 27.35 5.41
CA THR A 64 -46.70 27.38 5.30
C THR A 64 -47.17 26.66 4.03
N SER A 65 -48.17 25.80 4.23
CA SER A 65 -48.98 24.98 3.31
C SER A 65 -49.69 25.73 2.17
N ALA A 66 -50.05 25.02 1.07
CA ALA A 66 -51.44 24.82 0.64
C ALA A 66 -51.59 24.18 -0.77
N THR A 67 -52.37 23.10 -0.78
CA THR A 67 -53.25 22.56 -1.85
C THR A 67 -53.97 23.61 -2.71
N SER A 68 -54.05 23.43 -4.04
CA SER A 68 -55.30 23.26 -4.81
C SER A 68 -55.05 23.15 -6.33
N ALA A 69 -55.88 22.33 -7.00
CA ALA A 69 -55.81 21.94 -8.42
C ALA A 69 -56.92 22.68 -9.27
N PRO A 70 -57.15 22.37 -10.57
CA PRO A 70 -57.32 23.33 -11.70
C PRO A 70 -58.80 23.49 -12.16
N PRO A 71 -59.17 24.21 -13.27
CA PRO A 71 -59.09 23.67 -14.66
C PRO A 71 -59.06 24.71 -15.83
N ALA A 72 -58.71 24.27 -17.06
CA ALA A 72 -59.30 24.65 -18.38
C ALA A 72 -58.35 24.26 -19.57
N VAL A 73 -58.54 23.10 -20.23
CA VAL A 73 -59.16 22.86 -21.56
C VAL A 73 -58.28 23.26 -22.76
N VAL A 74 -57.52 22.31 -23.34
CA VAL A 74 -57.72 21.51 -24.58
C VAL A 74 -57.47 22.27 -25.89
N GLU A 75 -56.38 21.92 -26.58
CA GLU A 75 -56.46 21.56 -28.01
C GLU A 75 -55.43 20.49 -28.38
N THR A 76 -55.90 19.55 -29.18
CA THR A 76 -55.31 18.28 -29.57
C THR A 76 -54.37 18.47 -30.77
N VAL A 77 -53.12 18.03 -30.66
CA VAL A 77 -52.36 17.52 -31.81
C VAL A 77 -51.69 16.23 -31.39
N VAL A 78 -52.23 15.13 -31.90
CA VAL A 78 -51.59 13.83 -31.96
C VAL A 78 -50.65 13.88 -33.18
N GLU A 79 -49.37 13.59 -32.99
CA GLU A 79 -48.69 12.44 -33.61
C GLU A 79 -47.15 12.63 -33.69
N THR A 80 -46.47 11.49 -33.53
CA THR A 80 -45.08 11.19 -33.89
C THR A 80 -44.01 11.48 -32.83
N VAL A 81 -43.77 10.43 -32.04
CA VAL A 81 -42.55 10.16 -31.29
C VAL A 81 -41.38 9.97 -32.26
N GLU A 82 -40.31 10.74 -32.09
CA GLU A 82 -38.95 10.34 -32.47
C GLU A 82 -37.96 10.90 -31.44
N GLU A 83 -37.68 10.10 -30.39
CA GLU A 83 -36.59 10.37 -29.45
C GLU A 83 -35.25 10.26 -30.19
N THR A 84 -34.68 11.41 -30.55
CA THR A 84 -33.26 11.46 -30.93
C THR A 84 -32.42 11.47 -29.65
N VAL A 85 -32.13 10.29 -29.13
CA VAL A 85 -31.15 10.11 -28.04
C VAL A 85 -29.77 10.48 -28.58
N THR A 86 -29.26 11.64 -28.15
CA THR A 86 -27.87 12.05 -28.38
C THR A 86 -26.96 11.12 -27.59
N ALA A 87 -26.35 10.15 -28.27
CA ALA A 87 -25.36 9.26 -27.71
C ALA A 87 -24.09 10.03 -27.31
N ALA A 88 -23.77 10.01 -26.02
CA ALA A 88 -22.47 10.42 -25.51
C ALA A 88 -21.36 9.52 -26.08
N PRO A 89 -20.14 10.03 -26.37
CA PRO A 89 -19.06 9.20 -26.84
C PRO A 89 -18.65 8.19 -25.76
N ALA A 90 -18.77 6.90 -26.10
CA ALA A 90 -18.27 5.80 -25.30
C ALA A 90 -16.77 5.96 -25.08
N THR A 91 -16.38 6.32 -23.86
CA THR A 91 -15.00 6.16 -23.40
C THR A 91 -14.71 4.67 -23.38
N THR A 92 -13.81 4.22 -24.24
CA THR A 92 -13.36 2.84 -24.32
C THR A 92 -12.61 2.51 -23.03
N ALA A 93 -13.28 1.85 -22.09
CA ALA A 93 -12.61 1.21 -20.97
C ALA A 93 -11.68 0.13 -21.54
N PRO A 94 -10.40 0.03 -21.12
CA PRO A 94 -9.62 -1.14 -21.45
C PRO A 94 -10.28 -2.34 -20.78
N THR A 95 -10.77 -3.27 -21.61
CA THR A 95 -11.19 -4.59 -21.17
C THR A 95 -9.98 -5.28 -20.56
N THR A 96 -9.86 -5.28 -19.23
CA THR A 96 -8.96 -6.17 -18.52
C THR A 96 -9.49 -7.58 -18.71
N THR A 97 -8.92 -8.29 -19.67
CA THR A 97 -9.10 -9.72 -19.86
C THR A 97 -8.57 -10.41 -18.61
N SER A 98 -9.48 -10.85 -17.72
CA SER A 98 -9.19 -11.84 -16.69
C SER A 98 -8.66 -13.09 -17.38
N SER A 99 -7.33 -13.21 -17.43
CA SER A 99 -6.68 -14.35 -18.05
C SER A 99 -6.67 -15.49 -17.05
N THR A 100 -7.48 -16.50 -17.38
CA THR A 100 -7.44 -17.86 -16.86
C THR A 100 -6.01 -18.35 -16.66
N THR A 101 -5.77 -19.03 -15.53
CA THR A 101 -4.57 -19.78 -15.13
C THR A 101 -3.79 -20.32 -16.34
N SER A 102 -2.82 -19.55 -16.80
CA SER A 102 -1.78 -19.96 -17.73
C SER A 102 -0.56 -20.34 -16.90
N PRO A 103 0.21 -21.41 -17.23
CA PRO A 103 1.51 -21.61 -16.61
C PRO A 103 2.28 -20.30 -16.78
N ALA A 104 2.66 -19.69 -15.65
CA ALA A 104 3.19 -18.33 -15.62
C ALA A 104 4.23 -18.19 -16.74
N PRO A 105 4.14 -17.15 -17.60
CA PRO A 105 5.25 -16.84 -18.49
C PRO A 105 6.49 -16.77 -17.59
N GLU A 106 7.54 -17.51 -17.93
CA GLU A 106 8.75 -17.56 -17.12
C GLU A 106 9.31 -16.13 -17.03
N VAL A 107 8.93 -15.40 -15.97
CA VAL A 107 9.28 -14.00 -15.84
C VAL A 107 10.77 -13.96 -15.66
N ALA A 108 11.50 -13.44 -16.66
CA ALA A 108 12.95 -13.55 -16.73
C ALA A 108 13.60 -13.15 -15.39
N GLY A 109 14.36 -14.06 -14.80
CA GLY A 109 15.04 -13.84 -13.52
C GLY A 109 14.20 -14.06 -12.26
N LEU A 110 12.92 -14.43 -12.36
CA LEU A 110 12.12 -14.93 -11.23
C LEU A 110 12.42 -16.42 -11.02
N THR A 111 12.62 -16.82 -9.76
CA THR A 111 12.85 -18.21 -9.36
C THR A 111 11.85 -18.62 -8.30
N ALA A 112 11.83 -19.90 -7.91
CA ALA A 112 11.03 -20.39 -6.78
C ALA A 112 11.31 -19.67 -5.45
N ARG A 113 12.44 -18.95 -5.35
CA ARG A 113 12.84 -18.13 -4.20
C ARG A 113 12.83 -16.61 -4.46
N GLY A 114 12.28 -16.16 -5.58
CA GLY A 114 12.15 -14.74 -5.90
C GLY A 114 13.16 -14.27 -6.94
N TRP A 115 13.42 -12.96 -6.97
CA TRP A 115 14.20 -12.30 -8.01
C TRP A 115 15.70 -12.61 -7.91
N THR A 116 16.32 -13.01 -9.03
CA THR A 116 17.78 -13.16 -9.16
C THR A 116 18.54 -11.84 -9.01
N ALA A 117 17.96 -10.76 -9.52
CA ALA A 117 18.57 -9.43 -9.50
C ALA A 117 18.50 -8.74 -8.13
N SER A 118 17.63 -9.19 -7.22
CA SER A 118 17.52 -8.62 -5.87
C SER A 118 17.60 -9.69 -4.79
N PRO A 119 18.82 -10.02 -4.31
CA PRO A 119 19.01 -10.99 -3.23
C PRO A 119 18.35 -10.58 -1.91
N VAL A 120 18.19 -9.28 -1.67
CA VAL A 120 17.60 -8.74 -0.43
C VAL A 120 16.10 -9.00 -0.33
N THR A 121 15.39 -9.15 -1.45
CA THR A 121 13.97 -9.50 -1.45
C THR A 121 13.71 -10.99 -1.56
N ARG A 122 14.74 -11.83 -1.70
CA ARG A 122 14.54 -13.27 -1.91
C ARG A 122 13.96 -13.97 -0.69
N CYS A 123 13.25 -15.06 -0.97
CA CYS A 123 12.83 -16.01 0.04
C CYS A 123 14.02 -16.79 0.59
N GLY A 124 14.01 -16.99 1.92
CA GLY A 124 15.03 -17.72 2.67
C GLY A 124 15.00 -19.22 2.41
N GLY A 125 15.83 -19.97 3.15
CA GLY A 125 15.82 -21.42 3.10
C GLY A 125 14.52 -21.99 3.71
N GLY A 126 13.78 -22.78 2.92
CA GLY A 126 12.51 -23.39 3.35
C GLY A 126 11.26 -22.54 3.09
N GLU A 127 11.43 -21.31 2.60
CA GLU A 127 10.34 -20.44 2.18
C GLU A 127 10.07 -20.58 0.67
N SER A 128 8.83 -20.32 0.25
CA SER A 128 8.43 -20.27 -1.16
C SER A 128 7.87 -18.89 -1.54
N VAL A 129 8.01 -18.52 -2.81
CA VAL A 129 7.38 -17.29 -3.31
C VAL A 129 5.86 -17.46 -3.36
N ARG A 130 5.13 -16.54 -2.72
CA ARG A 130 3.67 -16.40 -2.85
C ARG A 130 3.29 -15.25 -3.79
N TYR A 131 4.09 -14.19 -3.78
CA TYR A 131 3.96 -13.06 -4.67
C TYR A 131 5.34 -12.51 -5.02
N ALA A 132 5.52 -12.00 -6.23
CA ALA A 132 6.70 -11.26 -6.61
C ALA A 132 6.37 -10.20 -7.66
N ALA A 133 6.90 -8.99 -7.51
CA ALA A 133 6.71 -7.92 -8.49
C ALA A 133 7.96 -7.08 -8.71
N ARG A 134 8.05 -6.43 -9.87
CA ARG A 134 9.12 -5.48 -10.23
C ARG A 134 8.65 -4.44 -11.24
N ASP A 135 9.27 -3.26 -11.19
CA ASP A 135 8.97 -2.13 -12.09
C ASP A 135 9.85 -2.10 -13.36
N GLY A 136 10.94 -2.88 -13.39
CA GLY A 136 11.94 -2.84 -14.46
C GLY A 136 12.99 -1.73 -14.33
N ALA A 137 12.83 -0.81 -13.38
CA ALA A 137 13.76 0.27 -13.05
C ALA A 137 14.63 -0.06 -11.82
N GLY A 138 14.37 -1.17 -11.13
CA GLY A 138 15.18 -1.66 -10.01
C GLY A 138 14.42 -1.78 -8.70
N SER A 139 13.10 -1.58 -8.70
CA SER A 139 12.25 -1.87 -7.55
C SER A 139 11.82 -3.32 -7.56
N TYR A 140 11.92 -3.99 -6.41
CA TYR A 140 11.59 -5.40 -6.26
C TYR A 140 10.75 -5.63 -5.01
N ILE A 141 9.77 -6.50 -5.14
CA ILE A 141 8.93 -6.98 -4.05
C ILE A 141 8.83 -8.50 -4.13
N THR A 142 8.81 -9.14 -2.96
CA THR A 142 8.49 -10.56 -2.83
C THR A 142 7.74 -10.79 -1.53
N VAL A 143 6.64 -11.54 -1.57
CA VAL A 143 6.01 -12.11 -0.39
C VAL A 143 6.39 -13.58 -0.33
N CYS A 144 7.05 -13.96 0.76
CA CYS A 144 7.53 -15.30 1.01
C CYS A 144 6.60 -16.01 1.98
N SER A 145 6.28 -17.26 1.70
CA SER A 145 5.46 -18.11 2.57
C SER A 145 6.33 -19.12 3.30
N SER A 146 6.06 -19.29 4.60
CA SER A 146 6.63 -20.33 5.46
C SER A 146 5.50 -20.95 6.28
N GLY A 147 4.97 -22.08 5.80
CA GLY A 147 3.77 -22.70 6.36
C GLY A 147 2.57 -21.74 6.32
N ASN A 148 2.03 -21.40 7.50
CA ASN A 148 0.89 -20.48 7.63
C ASN A 148 1.28 -19.01 7.77
N SER A 149 2.58 -18.71 7.77
CA SER A 149 3.09 -17.35 7.89
C SER A 149 3.56 -16.83 6.53
N MET A 150 3.49 -15.51 6.37
CA MET A 150 4.00 -14.82 5.19
C MET A 150 4.82 -13.61 5.61
N THR A 151 5.91 -13.38 4.89
CA THR A 151 6.84 -12.27 5.10
C THR A 151 6.93 -11.47 3.82
N TYR A 152 6.63 -10.19 3.90
CA TYR A 152 6.86 -9.22 2.85
C TYR A 152 8.31 -8.76 2.90
N ARG A 153 9.00 -8.81 1.75
CA ARG A 153 10.33 -8.25 1.54
C ARG A 153 10.32 -7.33 0.32
N SER A 154 10.96 -6.18 0.44
CA SER A 154 11.05 -5.22 -0.66
C SER A 154 12.37 -4.48 -0.68
N ASP A 155 12.69 -3.99 -1.87
CA ASP A 155 13.75 -3.04 -2.19
C ASP A 155 13.11 -2.02 -3.14
N ILE A 156 12.54 -0.97 -2.55
CA ILE A 156 11.71 0.03 -3.24
C ILE A 156 11.76 1.34 -2.47
N PHE A 157 11.43 2.45 -3.12
CA PHE A 157 11.45 3.79 -2.52
C PHE A 157 12.82 4.18 -1.91
N GLY A 158 13.91 3.61 -2.45
CA GLY A 158 15.28 3.90 -2.01
C GLY A 158 15.73 3.15 -0.75
N GLY A 159 15.00 2.13 -0.31
CA GLY A 159 15.40 1.31 0.83
C GLY A 159 14.80 -0.09 0.82
N THR A 160 15.28 -0.91 1.75
CA THR A 160 14.77 -2.28 1.94
C THR A 160 13.83 -2.35 3.14
N LEU A 161 12.80 -3.20 3.05
CA LEU A 161 11.89 -3.45 4.15
C LEU A 161 11.53 -4.93 4.21
N GLU A 162 11.57 -5.51 5.41
CA GLU A 162 11.08 -6.86 5.73
C GLU A 162 10.08 -6.79 6.86
N MET A 163 8.86 -7.29 6.66
CA MET A 163 7.77 -7.22 7.63
C MET A 163 6.85 -8.44 7.51
N PRO A 164 6.21 -8.89 8.60
CA PRO A 164 5.20 -9.93 8.54
C PRO A 164 3.95 -9.43 7.80
N VAL A 165 3.34 -10.29 6.98
CA VAL A 165 2.03 -10.01 6.35
C VAL A 165 0.92 -10.33 7.34
N ASP A 166 -0.11 -9.48 7.41
CA ASP A 166 -1.35 -9.79 8.11
C ASP A 166 -2.19 -10.74 7.26
N ALA A 167 -2.08 -12.04 7.54
CA ALA A 167 -2.81 -13.08 6.81
C ALA A 167 -4.34 -12.95 6.94
N GLY A 168 -4.86 -12.39 8.04
CA GLY A 168 -6.30 -12.23 8.27
C GLY A 168 -6.89 -11.07 7.45
N ALA A 169 -6.07 -10.08 7.13
CA ALA A 169 -6.42 -8.95 6.27
C ALA A 169 -5.88 -9.11 4.83
N SER A 170 -5.47 -10.30 4.42
CA SER A 170 -4.92 -10.58 3.08
C SER A 170 -5.74 -11.59 2.31
N ALA A 171 -5.68 -11.55 0.98
CA ALA A 171 -6.27 -12.55 0.10
C ALA A 171 -5.22 -13.00 -0.93
N PRO A 172 -4.28 -13.89 -0.55
CA PRO A 172 -3.12 -14.23 -1.37
C PRO A 172 -3.47 -14.81 -2.73
N SER A 173 -4.57 -15.56 -2.84
CA SER A 173 -5.05 -16.12 -4.11
C SER A 173 -5.55 -15.06 -5.10
N GLN A 174 -5.82 -13.85 -4.62
CA GLN A 174 -6.20 -12.68 -5.43
C GLN A 174 -5.03 -11.74 -5.67
N GLY A 175 -3.82 -12.06 -5.17
CA GLY A 175 -2.68 -11.15 -5.22
C GLY A 175 -2.82 -9.95 -4.28
N TYR A 176 -3.71 -10.04 -3.27
CA TYR A 176 -3.92 -8.99 -2.30
C TYR A 176 -3.21 -9.29 -0.97
N PHE A 177 -2.36 -8.37 -0.51
CA PHE A 177 -1.60 -8.52 0.72
C PHE A 177 -1.64 -7.23 1.54
N SER A 178 -1.85 -7.36 2.84
CA SER A 178 -1.82 -6.26 3.80
C SER A 178 -0.66 -6.46 4.78
N VAL A 179 0.22 -5.47 4.88
CA VAL A 179 1.40 -5.50 5.74
C VAL A 179 1.32 -4.33 6.73
N PRO A 180 1.19 -4.60 8.04
CA PRO A 180 1.21 -3.55 9.05
C PRO A 180 2.63 -2.96 9.16
N ALA A 181 2.75 -1.63 9.10
CA ALA A 181 4.01 -0.90 9.13
C ALA A 181 3.93 0.31 10.07
N GLY A 182 3.72 0.05 11.37
CA GLY A 182 3.50 1.11 12.37
C GLY A 182 2.13 1.77 12.19
N GLN A 183 2.10 3.11 12.11
CA GLN A 183 0.87 3.85 11.77
C GLN A 183 0.44 3.68 10.30
N HIS A 184 1.32 3.14 9.45
CA HIS A 184 1.04 2.91 8.04
C HIS A 184 0.63 1.46 7.76
N ARG A 185 -0.03 1.25 6.64
CA ARG A 185 -0.32 -0.06 6.07
C ARG A 185 0.16 -0.10 4.64
N ILE A 186 0.98 -1.08 4.31
CA ILE A 186 1.34 -1.37 2.92
C ILE A 186 0.30 -2.33 2.38
N VAL A 187 -0.32 -1.97 1.26
CA VAL A 187 -1.31 -2.78 0.57
C VAL A 187 -0.76 -3.10 -0.81
N ILE A 188 -0.71 -4.39 -1.12
CA ILE A 188 -0.49 -4.87 -2.49
C ILE A 188 -1.86 -5.28 -3.02
N ASP A 189 -2.20 -4.80 -4.20
CA ASP A 189 -3.39 -5.22 -4.95
C ASP A 189 -2.96 -5.44 -6.41
N GLY A 190 -2.73 -6.70 -6.78
CA GLY A 190 -2.26 -7.07 -8.12
C GLY A 190 -0.88 -6.50 -8.43
N ASP A 191 -0.82 -5.60 -9.41
CA ASP A 191 0.39 -4.93 -9.90
C ASP A 191 0.71 -3.62 -9.17
N ARG A 192 -0.09 -3.23 -8.18
CA ARG A 192 0.09 -1.95 -7.47
C ARG A 192 0.40 -2.16 -5.99
N LEU A 193 1.34 -1.36 -5.49
CA LEU A 193 1.59 -1.19 -4.06
C LEU A 193 1.20 0.22 -3.64
N GLU A 194 0.53 0.32 -2.50
CA GLU A 194 0.21 1.56 -1.84
C GLU A 194 0.65 1.53 -0.38
N VAL A 195 1.32 2.58 0.06
CA VAL A 195 1.53 2.87 1.47
C VAL A 195 0.41 3.80 1.91
N ARG A 196 -0.40 3.35 2.86
CA ARG A 196 -1.58 4.06 3.34
C ARG A 196 -1.42 4.51 4.78
N GLU A 197 -1.98 5.68 5.09
CA GLU A 197 -2.20 6.18 6.45
C GLU A 197 -3.71 6.41 6.62
N GLY A 198 -4.36 5.50 7.35
CA GLY A 198 -5.82 5.43 7.37
C GLY A 198 -6.41 5.19 5.97
N SER A 199 -7.25 6.12 5.49
CA SER A 199 -7.86 6.07 4.16
C SER A 199 -7.03 6.74 3.06
N SER A 200 -5.94 7.43 3.41
CA SER A 200 -5.13 8.19 2.45
C SER A 200 -3.96 7.36 1.94
N VAL A 201 -3.67 7.44 0.64
CA VAL A 201 -2.45 6.90 0.05
C VAL A 201 -1.36 7.96 0.17
N VAL A 202 -0.28 7.65 0.89
CA VAL A 202 0.85 8.56 1.12
C VAL A 202 2.02 8.28 0.18
N ASN A 203 2.11 7.07 -0.37
CA ASN A 203 3.07 6.70 -1.41
C ASN A 203 2.54 5.51 -2.21
N SER A 204 2.97 5.34 -3.45
CA SER A 204 2.57 4.20 -4.29
C SER A 204 3.62 3.86 -5.33
N ALA A 205 3.58 2.62 -5.81
CA ALA A 205 4.35 2.15 -6.94
C ALA A 205 3.51 1.19 -7.78
N ASP A 206 3.71 1.22 -9.09
CA ASP A 206 3.11 0.30 -10.05
C ASP A 206 4.21 -0.61 -10.63
N PHE A 207 3.88 -1.86 -10.88
CA PHE A 207 4.82 -2.87 -11.34
C PHE A 207 4.47 -3.32 -12.75
N ALA A 208 5.45 -3.20 -13.66
CA ALA A 208 5.30 -3.72 -15.02
C ALA A 208 5.14 -5.25 -15.06
N PHE A 209 5.64 -5.95 -14.03
CA PHE A 209 5.51 -7.40 -13.90
C PHE A 209 5.16 -7.78 -12.47
N PHE A 210 4.19 -8.66 -12.32
CA PHE A 210 3.90 -9.33 -11.06
C PHE A 210 3.55 -10.81 -11.29
N TYR A 211 3.67 -11.59 -10.21
CA TYR A 211 3.42 -13.01 -10.14
C TYR A 211 2.70 -13.33 -8.84
N VAL A 212 1.69 -14.21 -8.90
CA VAL A 212 0.92 -14.71 -7.76
C VAL A 212 0.89 -16.24 -7.86
N MET A 213 1.12 -16.92 -6.75
CA MET A 213 0.91 -18.38 -6.58
C MET A 213 -0.31 -18.62 -5.71
#